data_AF-A0A268RII9-F1
#
_entry.id   AF-A0A268RII9-F1
#
_cell.length_a   1.000
_cell.length_b   1.000
_cell.length_c   1.000
_cell.angle_alpha   90.00
_cell.angle_beta   90.00
_cell.angle_gamma   90.00
#
_symmetry.space_group_name_H-M   'P 1'
#
loop_
_entity.id
_entity.type
_entity.pdbx_description
1 polymer ?
#
loop_
_entity_poly.entity_id
_entity_poly.type
_entity_poly.pdbx_seq_one_letter_code
_entity_poly.pdbx_strand_id
1 'polypeptide(L)'
;MIARVRDEIQSFIVGQGEVVEQVLWSIFSGGHVLLEGLPGLGKTMLIKTIAEVLDLKFSRIQFTPDIMPSDITGTMLLQPDEAGRQTFSFHKGPIFANIILADEINRATPKT
;
A
#
# COMPACT_ATOMS: atom_id res chain seq x y z
N MET A 1 14.24 -13.18 -15.37
CA MET A 1 12.95 -12.61 -14.92
C MET A 1 13.18 -11.43 -13.98
N ILE A 2 13.81 -11.62 -12.81
CA ILE A 2 14.09 -10.55 -11.83
C ILE A 2 14.96 -9.41 -12.41
N ALA A 3 15.99 -9.73 -13.19
CA ALA A 3 16.84 -8.70 -13.82
C ALA A 3 16.03 -7.73 -14.70
N ARG A 4 15.07 -8.24 -15.50
CA ARG A 4 14.22 -7.40 -16.36
C ARG A 4 13.30 -6.49 -15.55
N VAL A 5 12.73 -7.00 -14.45
CA VAL A 5 11.91 -6.22 -13.51
C VAL A 5 12.75 -5.10 -12.89
N ARG A 6 13.97 -5.42 -12.45
CA ARG A 6 14.91 -4.46 -11.89
C ARG A 6 15.25 -3.37 -12.89
N ASP A 7 15.62 -3.73 -14.13
CA ASP A 7 15.97 -2.76 -15.17
C ASP A 7 14.82 -1.80 -15.46
N GLU A 8 13.58 -2.32 -15.54
CA GLU A 8 12.38 -1.51 -15.75
C GLU A 8 12.17 -0.51 -14.60
N ILE A 9 12.26 -0.96 -13.35
CA ILE A 9 12.13 -0.08 -12.17
C ILE A 9 13.23 0.99 -12.18
N GLN A 10 14.47 0.62 -12.51
CA GLN A 10 15.62 1.53 -12.51
C GLN A 10 15.57 2.57 -13.64
N SER A 11 14.75 2.36 -14.67
CA SER A 11 14.50 3.37 -15.72
C SER A 11 13.75 4.60 -15.19
N PHE A 12 12.94 4.43 -14.14
CA PHE A 12 12.20 5.51 -13.48
C PHE A 12 12.81 5.91 -12.12
N ILE A 13 13.42 4.96 -11.40
CA ILE A 13 13.99 5.18 -10.07
C ILE A 13 15.53 5.20 -10.14
N VAL A 14 16.09 6.40 -10.00
CA VAL A 14 17.54 6.62 -10.07
C VAL A 14 18.16 6.57 -8.67
N GLY A 15 19.31 5.90 -8.54
CA GLY A 15 20.16 5.95 -7.33
C GLY A 15 19.70 5.10 -6.14
N GLN A 16 18.60 4.34 -6.25
CA GLN A 16 18.03 3.52 -5.17
C GLN A 16 18.15 2.01 -5.41
N GLY A 17 19.16 1.56 -6.16
CA GLY A 17 19.27 0.18 -6.63
C GLY A 17 19.22 -0.89 -5.52
N GLU A 18 19.92 -0.64 -4.41
CA GLU A 18 19.92 -1.57 -3.26
C GLU A 18 18.54 -1.65 -2.58
N VAL A 19 17.87 -0.51 -2.39
CA VAL A 19 16.53 -0.47 -1.79
C VAL A 19 15.52 -1.20 -2.68
N VAL A 20 15.62 -1.03 -4.00
CA VAL A 20 14.79 -1.79 -4.95
C VAL A 20 14.96 -3.29 -4.75
N GLU A 21 16.19 -3.80 -4.65
CA GLU A 21 16.43 -5.23 -4.44
C GLU A 21 15.86 -5.74 -3.12
N GLN A 22 16.09 -5.01 -2.02
CA GLN A 22 15.58 -5.39 -0.69
C GLN A 22 14.04 -5.43 -0.65
N VAL A 23 13.38 -4.47 -1.30
CA VAL A 23 11.92 -4.44 -1.41
C VAL A 23 11.41 -5.64 -2.23
N LEU A 24 12.05 -5.94 -3.36
CA LEU A 24 11.69 -7.10 -4.18
C LEU A 24 11.86 -8.42 -3.43
N TRP A 25 12.95 -8.58 -2.67
CA TRP A 25 13.14 -9.76 -1.83
C TRP A 25 12.03 -9.91 -0.79
N SER A 26 11.66 -8.82 -0.11
CA SER A 26 10.58 -8.85 0.87
C SER A 26 9.23 -9.23 0.24
N ILE A 27 8.91 -8.68 -0.94
CA ILE A 27 7.69 -9.04 -1.67
C ILE A 27 7.68 -10.54 -2.01
N PHE A 28 8.78 -11.08 -2.55
CA PHE A 28 8.85 -12.49 -2.94
C PHE A 28 8.90 -13.45 -1.75
N SER A 29 9.36 -13.01 -0.59
CA SER A 29 9.32 -13.80 0.65
C SER A 29 8.00 -13.65 1.43
N GLY A 30 7.06 -12.82 0.97
CA GLY A 30 5.82 -12.52 1.69
C GLY A 30 6.04 -11.72 2.98
N GLY A 31 7.12 -10.93 3.03
CA GLY A 31 7.50 -10.10 4.18
C GLY A 31 6.92 -8.68 4.13
N HIS A 32 7.31 -7.89 5.12
CA HIS A 32 7.00 -6.46 5.19
C HIS A 32 8.30 -5.64 5.29
N VAL A 33 8.27 -4.41 4.80
CA VAL A 33 9.44 -3.50 4.80
C VAL A 33 9.10 -2.24 5.56
N LEU A 34 10.01 -1.82 6.44
CA LEU A 34 10.01 -0.48 7.02
C LEU A 34 10.96 0.41 6.19
N LEU A 35 10.43 1.46 5.57
CA LEU A 35 11.20 2.38 4.73
C LEU A 35 11.50 3.69 5.46
N GLU A 36 12.67 3.79 6.07
CA GLU A 36 13.15 4.98 6.77
C GLU A 36 13.98 5.92 5.87
N GLY A 37 14.09 7.19 6.24
CA GLY A 37 14.70 8.23 5.38
C GLY A 37 13.85 9.49 5.25
N LEU A 38 14.47 10.57 4.78
CA LEU A 38 13.89 11.91 4.76
C LEU A 38 12.64 12.02 3.85
N PRO A 39 11.72 12.95 4.17
CA PRO A 39 10.62 13.31 3.27
C PRO A 39 11.13 13.75 1.90
N GLY A 40 10.41 13.41 0.84
CA GLY A 40 10.75 13.82 -0.52
C GLY A 40 11.76 12.94 -1.26
N LEU A 41 12.29 11.88 -0.63
CA LEU A 41 13.22 10.92 -1.29
C LEU A 41 12.53 9.92 -2.24
N GLY A 42 11.31 10.22 -2.69
CA GLY A 42 10.62 9.42 -3.70
C GLY A 42 10.13 8.05 -3.24
N LYS A 43 10.03 7.77 -1.93
CA LYS A 43 9.55 6.46 -1.40
C LYS A 43 8.21 6.04 -1.96
N THR A 44 7.27 6.99 -2.03
CA THR A 44 5.94 6.76 -2.61
C THR A 44 6.05 6.40 -4.09
N MET A 45 6.91 7.08 -4.83
CA MET A 45 7.14 6.83 -6.25
C MET A 45 7.79 5.45 -6.45
N LEU A 46 8.83 5.13 -5.69
CA LEU A 46 9.51 3.82 -5.68
C LEU A 46 8.49 2.67 -5.53
N ILE A 47 7.67 2.71 -4.48
CA ILE A 47 6.76 1.60 -4.18
C ILE A 47 5.61 1.53 -5.18
N LYS A 48 5.13 2.68 -5.66
CA LYS A 48 4.13 2.74 -6.74
C LYS A 48 4.68 2.15 -8.04
N THR A 49 5.88 2.53 -8.45
CA THR A 49 6.54 2.00 -9.66
C THR A 49 6.76 0.49 -9.56
N ILE A 50 7.20 -0.01 -8.41
CA ILE A 50 7.36 -1.46 -8.20
C ILE A 50 6.01 -2.18 -8.37
N ALA A 51 4.92 -1.64 -7.81
CA ALA A 51 3.60 -2.23 -7.95
C ALA A 51 3.11 -2.22 -9.41
N GLU A 52 3.34 -1.13 -10.15
CA GLU A 52 2.99 -1.02 -11.57
C GLU A 52 3.77 -2.01 -12.44
N VAL A 53 5.10 -2.12 -12.25
CA VAL A 53 5.95 -3.06 -13.01
C VAL A 53 5.60 -4.52 -12.75
N LEU A 54 5.13 -4.83 -11.54
CA LEU A 54 4.73 -6.19 -11.15
C LEU A 54 3.23 -6.49 -11.40
N ASP A 55 2.47 -5.54 -11.97
CA ASP A 55 1.01 -5.64 -12.14
C ASP A 55 0.26 -5.98 -10.84
N LEU A 56 0.66 -5.33 -9.74
CA LEU A 56 0.12 -5.53 -8.40
C LEU A 56 -0.81 -4.39 -8.01
N LYS A 57 -1.94 -4.72 -7.38
CA LYS A 57 -2.84 -3.71 -6.82
C LYS A 57 -2.12 -2.93 -5.73
N PHE A 58 -1.94 -1.64 -5.97
CA PHE A 58 -1.34 -0.68 -5.03
C PHE A 58 -2.40 0.05 -4.21
N SER A 59 -2.11 0.31 -2.95
CA SER A 59 -2.91 1.16 -2.07
C SER A 59 -1.99 2.00 -1.19
N ARG A 60 -2.36 3.25 -0.93
CA ARG A 60 -1.65 4.14 0.00
C ARG A 60 -2.58 4.48 1.16
N ILE A 61 -2.10 4.25 2.37
CA ILE A 61 -2.80 4.61 3.62
C ILE A 61 -1.95 5.67 4.30
N GLN A 62 -2.48 6.88 4.39
CA GLN A 62 -1.85 7.96 5.14
C GLN A 62 -2.28 7.83 6.59
N PHE A 63 -1.33 7.55 7.49
CA PHE A 63 -1.65 7.50 8.91
C PHE A 63 -1.76 8.90 9.49
N THR A 64 -2.84 9.12 10.22
CA THR A 64 -3.14 10.33 10.97
C THR A 64 -3.55 9.93 12.40
N PRO A 65 -3.46 10.84 13.39
CA PRO A 65 -3.81 10.50 14.77
C PRO A 65 -5.27 10.05 14.96
N ASP A 66 -6.15 10.49 14.08
CA ASP A 66 -7.60 10.27 14.11
C ASP A 66 -8.05 9.02 13.33
N ILE A 67 -7.19 8.40 12.52
CA ILE A 67 -7.53 7.21 11.72
C ILE A 67 -8.16 6.11 12.60
N MET A 68 -9.21 5.45 12.11
CA MET A 68 -9.89 4.35 12.79
C MET A 68 -9.54 3.01 12.11
N PRO A 69 -9.56 1.88 12.86
CA PRO A 69 -9.35 0.56 12.25
C PRO A 69 -10.30 0.26 11.07
N SER A 70 -11.54 0.75 11.13
CA SER A 70 -12.53 0.62 10.05
C SER A 70 -12.13 1.35 8.76
N ASP A 71 -11.36 2.44 8.86
CA ASP A 71 -10.89 3.19 7.69
C ASP A 71 -9.84 2.39 6.90
N ILE A 72 -9.18 1.42 7.56
CA ILE A 72 -8.17 0.54 6.97
C ILE A 72 -8.80 -0.79 6.53
N THR A 73 -9.56 -1.41 7.42
CA THR A 73 -10.13 -2.75 7.22
C THR A 73 -11.42 -2.75 6.41
N GLY A 74 -12.14 -1.63 6.35
CA GLY A 74 -13.44 -1.53 5.71
C GLY A 74 -14.60 -1.45 6.72
N THR A 75 -15.79 -1.22 6.20
CA THR A 75 -16.99 -1.00 7.01
C THR A 75 -18.24 -1.60 6.36
N MET A 76 -19.26 -1.88 7.16
CA MET A 76 -20.57 -2.28 6.66
C MET A 76 -21.39 -1.02 6.36
N LEU A 77 -21.78 -0.84 5.11
CA LEU A 77 -22.67 0.24 4.69
C LEU A 77 -24.10 -0.29 4.59
N LEU A 78 -25.06 0.48 5.08
CA LEU A 78 -26.47 0.22 4.84
C LEU A 78 -26.85 0.82 3.48
N GLN A 79 -27.27 -0.02 2.54
CA GLN A 79 -27.69 0.40 1.22
C GLN A 79 -29.00 -0.28 0.80
N PRO A 80 -29.87 0.41 0.06
CA PRO A 80 -31.05 -0.22 -0.52
C PRO A 80 -30.66 -1.30 -1.52
N ASP A 81 -31.31 -2.46 -1.47
CA ASP A 81 -31.28 -3.43 -2.57
C ASP A 81 -32.13 -2.93 -3.76
N GLU A 82 -32.11 -3.68 -4.88
CA GLU A 82 -32.90 -3.34 -6.07
C GLU A 82 -34.42 -3.28 -5.81
N ALA A 83 -34.90 -3.87 -4.71
CA ALA A 83 -36.28 -3.84 -4.26
C ALA A 83 -36.57 -2.77 -3.18
N GLY A 84 -35.59 -1.92 -2.87
CA GLY A 84 -35.70 -0.83 -1.89
C GLY A 84 -35.59 -1.24 -0.42
N ARG A 85 -35.23 -2.51 -0.12
CA ARG A 85 -35.01 -2.98 1.25
C ARG A 85 -33.62 -2.60 1.73
N GLN A 86 -33.51 -2.20 2.99
CA GLN A 86 -32.22 -1.86 3.59
C GLN A 86 -31.39 -3.13 3.81
N THR A 87 -30.20 -3.19 3.19
CA THR A 87 -29.27 -4.31 3.28
C THR A 87 -27.89 -3.83 3.71
N PHE A 88 -27.19 -4.63 4.51
CA PHE A 88 -25.80 -4.35 4.89
C PHE A 88 -24.86 -4.92 3.83
N SER A 89 -24.03 -4.07 3.22
CA SER A 89 -22.98 -4.46 2.27
C SER A 89 -21.61 -4.11 2.81
N PHE A 90 -20.66 -5.04 2.70
CA PHE A 90 -19.28 -4.77 3.11
C PHE A 90 -18.55 -3.92 2.07
N HIS A 91 -18.08 -2.75 2.50
CA HIS A 91 -17.24 -1.88 1.72
C HIS A 91 -15.78 -2.07 2.12
N LYS A 92 -15.01 -2.69 1.21
CA LYS A 92 -13.59 -3.01 1.43
C LYS A 92 -12.76 -1.76 1.69
N GLY A 93 -11.97 -1.79 2.75
CA GLY A 93 -10.98 -0.75 3.04
C GLY A 93 -9.73 -0.82 2.14
N PRO A 94 -8.81 0.14 2.30
CA PRO A 94 -7.58 0.22 1.50
C PRO A 94 -6.59 -0.92 1.78
N ILE A 95 -6.76 -1.72 2.84
CA ILE A 95 -5.92 -2.90 3.11
C ILE A 95 -6.10 -4.01 2.06
N PHE A 96 -7.18 -4.01 1.27
CA PHE A 96 -7.42 -5.03 0.25
C PHE A 96 -6.66 -4.72 -1.05
N ALA A 97 -5.34 -4.77 -0.97
CA ALA A 97 -4.39 -4.57 -2.06
C ALA A 97 -3.22 -5.56 -1.94
N ASN A 98 -2.44 -5.73 -3.01
CA ASN A 98 -1.24 -6.57 -2.98
C ASN A 98 -0.06 -5.85 -2.31
N ILE A 99 0.08 -4.55 -2.58
CA ILE A 99 1.09 -3.68 -1.97
C ILE A 99 0.38 -2.51 -1.29
N ILE A 100 0.71 -2.29 -0.03
CA ILE A 100 0.13 -1.23 0.80
C ILE A 100 1.29 -0.36 1.31
N LEU A 101 1.28 0.91 0.93
CA LEU A 101 2.17 1.91 1.50
C LEU A 101 1.49 2.55 2.72
N ALA A 102 1.91 2.14 3.91
CA ALA A 102 1.55 2.76 5.18
C ALA A 102 2.43 4.00 5.42
N ASP A 103 1.97 5.16 4.97
CA ASP A 103 2.72 6.42 5.03
C ASP A 103 2.56 7.07 6.41
N GLU A 104 3.65 7.62 6.94
CA GLU A 104 3.73 8.23 8.28
C GLU A 104 3.10 7.39 9.41
N ILE A 105 3.34 6.07 9.40
CA ILE A 105 2.79 5.10 10.37
C ILE A 105 3.03 5.50 11.84
N ASN A 106 4.10 6.25 12.10
CA ASN A 106 4.46 6.79 13.40
C ASN A 106 3.50 7.88 13.92
N ARG A 107 2.59 8.41 13.09
CA ARG A 107 1.55 9.37 13.50
C ARG A 107 0.29 8.71 14.05
N ALA A 108 0.16 7.40 13.89
CA ALA A 108 -0.97 6.63 14.40
C ALA A 108 -0.96 6.61 15.93
N THR A 109 -2.12 6.76 16.55
CA THR A 109 -2.29 6.45 17.97
C THR A 109 -2.72 4.99 18.13
N PRO A 110 -2.23 4.24 19.14
CA PRO A 110 -2.72 2.90 19.41
C PRO A 110 -4.23 2.93 19.70
N LYS A 111 -5.00 2.19 18.91
CA LYS A 111 -6.44 2.01 19.10
C LYS A 111 -6.75 0.51 19.11
N THR A 112 -7.62 0.11 20.03
CA THR A 112 -8.09 -1.27 20.21
C THR A 112 -9.31 -1.57 19.36
#